data_AF-A0A9E2AAF7-F1
#
_entry.id   AF-A0A9E2AAF7-F1
#
_cell.length_a   1.000
_cell.length_b   1.000
_cell.length_c   1.000
_cell.angle_alpha   90.00
_cell.angle_beta   90.00
_cell.angle_gamma   90.00
#
_symmetry.space_group_name_H-M   'P 1'
#
loop_
_entity.id
_entity.type
_entity.pdbx_description
1 polymer ?
#
loop_
_entity_poly.entity_id
_entity_poly.type
_entity_poly.pdbx_seq_one_letter_code
_entity_poly.pdbx_strand_id
1 'polypeptide(L)'
;MSETTVEVGGEPFRISSPDKVMFPDHGWTKLDVVDHFLMCVDGALRGVRDRPVLLKRWNRGVSHDPLFVKRPKGAPRLVDVTFPSARPGQMFVPLDESDVIW
;
A
#
# COMPACT_ATOMS: atom_id res chain seq x y z
N MET A 1 -12.65 -16.60 0.66
CA MET A 1 -11.33 -16.05 1.02
C MET A 1 -11.43 -15.59 2.46
N SER A 2 -10.45 -15.91 3.29
CA SER A 2 -10.36 -15.38 4.65
C SER A 2 -10.19 -13.86 4.61
N GLU A 3 -10.68 -13.21 5.65
CA GLU A 3 -10.45 -11.81 5.95
C GLU A 3 -10.11 -11.69 7.44
N THR A 4 -9.34 -10.67 7.79
CA THR A 4 -9.01 -10.33 9.17
C THR A 4 -9.04 -8.82 9.33
N THR A 5 -8.97 -8.36 10.57
CA THR A 5 -8.89 -6.94 10.92
C THR A 5 -7.63 -6.71 11.72
N VAL A 6 -6.94 -5.60 11.45
CA VAL A 6 -5.78 -5.12 12.22
C VAL A 6 -6.10 -3.72 12.75
N GLU A 7 -5.48 -3.32 13.85
CA GLU A 7 -5.61 -1.96 14.38
C GLU A 7 -4.58 -1.04 13.72
N VAL A 8 -5.02 0.10 13.17
CA VAL A 8 -4.16 1.11 12.52
C VAL A 8 -4.56 2.49 13.02
N GLY A 9 -3.65 3.19 13.70
CA GLY A 9 -3.97 4.51 14.28
C GLY A 9 -5.11 4.48 15.32
N GLY A 10 -5.38 3.30 15.91
CA GLY A 10 -6.48 3.10 16.87
C GLY A 10 -7.84 2.80 16.25
N GLU A 11 -7.90 2.60 14.92
CA GLU A 11 -9.11 2.22 14.20
C GLU A 11 -8.95 0.85 13.51
N PRO A 12 -10.02 0.04 13.45
CA PRO A 12 -9.98 -1.26 12.80
C PRO A 12 -9.89 -1.13 11.27
N PHE A 13 -8.91 -1.80 10.68
CA PHE A 13 -8.67 -1.84 9.24
C PHE A 13 -8.77 -3.26 8.68
N ARG A 14 -9.62 -3.45 7.66
CA ARG A 14 -9.88 -4.77 7.08
C ARG A 14 -8.81 -5.21 6.09
N ILE A 15 -8.26 -6.40 6.29
CA ILE A 15 -7.30 -7.06 5.38
C ILE A 15 -7.94 -8.28 4.73
N SER A 16 -8.06 -8.24 3.40
CA SER A 16 -8.54 -9.37 2.60
C SER A 16 -7.39 -10.29 2.16
N SER A 17 -7.67 -11.59 2.09
CA SER A 17 -6.69 -12.63 1.71
C SER A 17 -5.40 -12.58 2.55
N PRO A 18 -5.50 -12.53 3.90
CA PRO A 18 -4.35 -12.40 4.78
C PRO A 18 -3.35 -13.54 4.57
N ASP A 19 -3.83 -14.77 4.38
CA ASP A 19 -3.02 -16.00 4.26
C ASP A 19 -2.33 -16.16 2.90
N LYS A 20 -2.48 -15.18 1.99
CA LYS A 20 -1.86 -15.26 0.67
C LYS A 20 -0.35 -15.15 0.79
N VAL A 21 0.39 -16.19 0.41
CA VAL A 21 1.86 -16.18 0.36
C VAL A 21 2.35 -15.14 -0.65
N MET A 22 3.11 -14.16 -0.15
CA MET A 22 3.70 -13.08 -0.92
C MET A 22 5.19 -13.33 -1.20
N PHE A 23 5.90 -13.97 -0.27
CA PHE A 23 7.32 -14.34 -0.37
C PHE A 23 7.48 -15.86 -0.25
N PRO A 24 7.42 -16.62 -1.36
CA PRO A 24 7.41 -18.09 -1.32
C PRO A 24 8.62 -18.72 -0.64
N ASP A 25 9.81 -18.14 -0.81
CA ASP A 25 11.06 -18.68 -0.26
C ASP A 25 11.10 -18.68 1.29
N HIS A 26 10.35 -17.77 1.91
CA HIS A 26 10.24 -17.64 3.37
C HIS A 26 8.86 -18.04 3.91
N GLY A 27 7.89 -18.28 3.03
CA GLY A 27 6.50 -18.53 3.39
C GLY A 27 5.73 -17.30 3.89
N TRP A 28 6.30 -16.09 3.82
CA TRP A 28 5.61 -14.90 4.35
C TRP A 28 4.37 -14.54 3.55
N THR A 29 3.30 -14.30 4.29
CA THR A 29 1.95 -14.01 3.82
C THR A 29 1.73 -12.52 3.62
N LYS A 30 0.54 -12.15 3.13
CA LYS A 30 0.13 -10.75 3.02
C LYS A 30 -0.03 -10.12 4.41
N LEU A 31 -0.50 -10.88 5.39
CA LEU A 31 -0.60 -10.39 6.76
C LEU A 31 0.78 -10.11 7.36
N ASP A 32 1.78 -10.95 7.12
CA ASP A 32 3.16 -10.69 7.58
C ASP A 32 3.73 -9.38 7.00
N VAL A 33 3.38 -9.05 5.74
CA VAL A 33 3.77 -7.77 5.12
C VAL A 33 3.05 -6.60 5.80
N VAL A 34 1.76 -6.74 6.10
CA VAL A 34 0.99 -5.73 6.84
C VAL A 34 1.59 -5.50 8.22
N ASP A 35 1.86 -6.57 8.97
CA ASP A 35 2.46 -6.50 10.31
C ASP A 35 3.86 -5.88 10.27
N HIS A 36 4.65 -6.17 9.24
CA HIS A 36 5.94 -5.52 9.04
C HIS A 36 5.81 -3.99 8.87
N PHE A 37 4.86 -3.53 8.05
CA PHE A 37 4.62 -2.11 7.90
C PHE A 37 4.05 -1.49 9.16
N LEU A 38 3.18 -2.18 9.91
CA LEU A 38 2.69 -1.71 11.21
C LEU A 38 3.83 -1.50 12.21
N MET A 39 4.80 -2.43 12.28
CA MET A 39 5.98 -2.28 13.15
C MET A 39 6.82 -1.03 12.85
N CYS A 40 6.80 -0.53 11.60
CA CYS A 40 7.59 0.62 11.19
C CYS A 40 6.75 1.78 10.61
N VAL A 41 5.44 1.82 10.90
CA VAL A 41 4.49 2.65 10.15
C VAL A 41 4.80 4.14 10.26
N ASP A 42 5.17 4.62 11.45
CA ASP A 42 5.57 6.02 11.66
C ASP A 42 6.79 6.39 10.80
N GLY A 43 7.75 5.46 10.67
CA GLY A 43 8.94 5.64 9.84
C GLY A 43 8.62 5.63 8.35
N ALA A 44 7.81 4.67 7.91
CA ALA A 44 7.33 4.58 6.54
C ALA A 44 6.55 5.83 6.14
N LEU A 45 5.59 6.24 6.97
CA LEU A 45 4.76 7.43 6.77
C LEU A 45 5.62 8.69 6.67
N ARG A 46 6.59 8.90 7.57
CA ARG A 46 7.53 10.05 7.47
C ARG A 46 8.23 10.13 6.12
N GLY A 47 8.50 8.99 5.47
CA GLY A 47 9.15 8.93 4.16
C GLY A 47 8.24 9.38 3.00
N VAL A 48 6.92 9.17 3.12
CA VAL A 48 5.97 9.35 2.01
C VAL A 48 4.87 10.38 2.29
N ARG A 49 4.75 10.89 3.51
CA ARG A 49 3.74 11.85 3.92
C ARG A 49 3.77 13.09 3.04
N ASP A 50 2.59 13.52 2.60
CA ASP A 50 2.39 14.69 1.74
C ASP A 50 3.12 14.61 0.39
N ARG A 51 3.50 13.40 -0.06
CA ARG A 51 4.18 13.17 -1.35
C ARG A 51 3.30 12.33 -2.28
N PRO A 52 3.08 12.77 -3.53
CA PRO A 52 2.41 11.92 -4.51
C PRO A 52 3.23 10.65 -4.79
N VAL A 53 2.66 9.48 -4.51
CA VAL A 53 3.35 8.18 -4.67
C VAL A 53 2.76 7.35 -5.81
N LEU A 54 3.64 6.57 -6.45
CA LEU A 54 3.25 5.47 -7.32
C LEU A 54 3.26 4.18 -6.49
N LEU A 55 2.31 3.29 -6.74
CA LEU A 55 2.27 1.98 -6.09
C LEU A 55 2.91 0.91 -6.97
N LYS A 56 3.93 0.23 -6.45
CA LYS A 56 4.49 -0.99 -7.04
C LYS A 56 3.81 -2.19 -6.37
N ARG A 57 2.94 -2.89 -7.10
CA ARG A 57 2.04 -3.92 -6.55
C ARG A 57 2.39 -5.31 -7.06
N TRP A 58 2.55 -6.26 -6.14
CA TRP A 58 2.76 -7.69 -6.45
C TRP A 58 1.50 -8.50 -6.15
N ASN A 59 0.43 -8.28 -6.92
CA ASN A 59 -0.85 -8.95 -6.66
C ASN A 59 -0.76 -10.49 -6.69
N ARG A 60 0.28 -11.08 -7.28
CA ARG A 60 0.52 -12.53 -7.37
C ARG A 60 1.75 -12.99 -6.56
N GLY A 61 2.27 -12.17 -5.64
CA GLY A 61 3.51 -12.44 -4.91
C GLY A 61 4.77 -12.01 -5.67
N VAL A 62 5.91 -11.99 -4.98
CA VAL A 62 7.16 -11.36 -5.46
C VAL A 62 7.87 -12.12 -6.58
N SER A 63 7.56 -13.41 -6.76
CA SER A 63 8.10 -14.24 -7.85
C SER A 63 7.49 -13.90 -9.22
N HIS A 64 6.53 -12.97 -9.28
CA HIS A 64 5.90 -12.49 -10.51
C HIS A 64 6.19 -11.01 -10.74
N ASP A 65 6.00 -10.55 -11.97
CA ASP A 65 6.19 -9.14 -12.31
C ASP A 65 5.24 -8.21 -11.53
N PRO A 66 5.77 -7.08 -11.03
CA PRO A 66 4.97 -6.06 -10.38
C PRO A 66 4.15 -5.23 -11.37
N LEU A 67 3.05 -4.67 -10.89
CA LEU A 67 2.31 -3.61 -11.57
C LEU A 67 2.72 -2.25 -10.99
N PHE A 68 3.10 -1.31 -11.85
CA PHE A 68 3.41 0.07 -11.47
C PHE A 68 2.19 0.96 -11.73
N VAL A 69 1.52 1.40 -10.66
CA VAL A 69 0.23 2.06 -10.73
C VAL A 69 0.35 3.51 -10.24
N LYS A 70 0.35 4.47 -11.19
CA LYS A 70 0.35 5.91 -10.89
C LYS A 70 -1.01 6.40 -10.38
N ARG A 71 -2.10 5.76 -10.82
CA ARG A 71 -3.49 6.18 -10.59
C ARG A 71 -4.30 5.02 -10.01
N PRO A 72 -4.05 4.63 -8.76
CA PRO A 72 -4.72 3.48 -8.18
C PRO A 72 -6.20 3.79 -7.95
N LYS A 73 -7.07 2.84 -8.34
CA LYS A 73 -8.51 2.96 -8.13
C LYS A 73 -8.83 2.80 -6.65
N GLY A 74 -9.74 3.62 -6.13
CA GLY A 74 -10.18 3.57 -4.74
C GLY A 74 -9.17 4.13 -3.73
N ALA A 75 -8.18 4.91 -4.20
CA ALA A 75 -7.29 5.65 -3.30
C ALA A 75 -8.10 6.55 -2.37
N PRO A 76 -7.81 6.56 -1.05
CA PRO A 76 -8.50 7.41 -0.09
C PRO A 76 -8.39 8.90 -0.46
N ARG A 77 -7.25 9.27 -1.06
CA ARG A 77 -6.93 10.65 -1.41
C ARG A 77 -6.18 10.74 -2.72
N LEU A 78 -6.45 11.77 -3.49
CA LEU A 78 -5.79 12.04 -4.76
C LEU A 78 -5.43 13.52 -4.85
N VAL A 79 -4.26 13.82 -5.39
CA VAL A 79 -3.81 15.18 -5.67
C VAL A 79 -3.41 15.31 -7.13
N ASP A 80 -3.63 16.50 -7.70
CA ASP A 80 -3.25 16.79 -9.06
C ASP A 80 -1.72 16.94 -9.18
N VAL A 81 -1.16 16.29 -10.20
CA VAL A 81 0.25 16.29 -10.53
C VAL A 81 0.42 16.61 -12.00
N THR A 82 1.29 17.58 -12.29
CA THR A 82 1.75 17.88 -13.64
C THR A 82 2.96 17.03 -13.96
N PHE A 83 2.83 16.12 -14.92
CA PHE A 83 3.94 15.29 -15.39
C PHE A 83 4.80 16.03 -16.43
N PRO A 84 6.08 15.65 -16.61
CA PRO A 84 6.95 16.22 -17.64
C PRO A 84 6.39 16.10 -19.07
N SER A 85 5.49 15.15 -19.31
CA SER A 85 4.78 15.00 -20.59
C SER A 85 3.68 16.05 -20.82
N ALA A 86 3.54 17.06 -19.95
CA ALA A 86 2.48 18.09 -19.93
C ALA A 86 1.04 17.55 -19.82
N ARG A 87 0.87 16.25 -19.58
CA ARG A 87 -0.44 15.64 -19.36
C ARG A 87 -0.70 15.62 -17.86
N PRO A 88 -1.68 16.38 -17.33
CA PRO A 88 -1.99 16.33 -15.91
C PRO A 88 -2.56 14.96 -15.51
N GLY A 89 -2.49 14.66 -14.22
CA GLY A 89 -3.17 13.50 -13.66
C GLY A 89 -3.16 13.50 -12.16
N GLN A 90 -3.98 12.63 -11.59
CA GLN A 90 -4.11 12.48 -10.15
C GLN A 90 -3.23 11.34 -9.65
N MET A 91 -2.59 11.55 -8.50
CA MET A 91 -1.77 10.54 -7.81
C MET A 91 -2.18 10.44 -6.34
N PHE A 92 -1.98 9.26 -5.77
CA PHE A 92 -2.26 8.99 -4.36
C PHE A 92 -1.28 9.76 -3.47
N VAL A 93 -1.78 10.34 -2.38
CA VAL A 93 -0.98 11.07 -1.38
C VAL A 93 -1.27 10.48 0.01
N PRO A 94 -0.28 9.81 0.66
CA PRO A 94 -0.44 9.31 2.01
C PRO A 94 -0.37 10.45 3.03
N LEU A 95 -1.31 10.53 3.97
CA LEU A 95 -1.26 11.48 5.08
C LEU A 95 -1.26 10.81 6.45
N ASP A 96 -1.77 9.59 6.61
CA ASP A 96 -1.85 8.89 7.90
C ASP A 96 -1.38 7.44 7.79
N GLU A 97 -1.36 6.73 8.92
CA GLU A 97 -0.88 5.36 9.03
C GLU A 97 -1.74 4.40 8.21
N SER A 98 -3.05 4.68 8.08
CA SER A 98 -3.98 3.86 7.30
C SER A 98 -3.66 3.93 5.80
N ASP A 99 -3.20 5.08 5.32
CA ASP A 99 -2.74 5.28 3.94
C ASP A 99 -1.48 4.43 3.60
N VAL A 100 -0.68 4.04 4.60
CA VAL A 100 0.48 3.13 4.42
C VAL A 100 0.03 1.66 4.29
N ILE A 101 -1.04 1.27 4.99
CA ILE A 101 -1.56 -0.10 5.03
C ILE A 101 -2.50 -0.42 3.86
N TRP A 102 -3.12 0.62 3.27
CA TRP A 102 -4.06 0.52 2.15
C TRP A 102 -3.47 0.01 0.82
#